data_AF-A0A961KHW3-F1
#
_entry.id   AF-A0A961KHW3-F1
#
_cell.length_a   1.000
_cell.length_b   1.000
_cell.length_c   1.000
_cell.angle_alpha   90.00
_cell.angle_beta   90.00
_cell.angle_gamma   90.00
#
_symmetry.space_group_name_H-M   'P 1'
#
loop_
_entity.id
_entity.type
_entity.pdbx_description
1 polymer ?
#
loop_
_entity_poly.entity_id
_entity_poly.type
_entity_poly.pdbx_seq_one_letter_code
_entity_poly.pdbx_strand_id
1 'polypeptide(L)'
;MSLQPDINELLARARADLRMGLPVVLTGGAGSVVAAAAETLGAERLADLRALGGGRPVVAITARRAETLHARAYDGDLARVILPDDAGADWVRAVADPAGDLTVPMKGPLLAEREGEAGLHRLALSLVKSARLLPAAVVSPVGDDAGFAASLGLTAIDSGLAGPHLTASSPLREVVSARLPMQASEAGRLHVFRPEDGSEEHYAIEIGRPDRSRPVLARLHSACFTGDLMGSLKCDCGPQLRAALAQMGAE
;
A
#
# COMPACT_ATOMS: atom_id res chain seq x y z
N MET A 1 9.76 26.65 -3.27
CA MET A 1 10.31 26.68 -4.65
C MET A 1 9.62 25.60 -5.46
N SER A 2 9.28 25.81 -6.74
CA SER A 2 8.58 24.78 -7.56
C SER A 2 9.37 23.49 -7.80
N LEU A 3 10.67 23.49 -7.47
CA LEU A 3 11.54 22.32 -7.53
C LEU A 3 11.53 21.49 -6.24
N GLN A 4 10.91 21.99 -5.17
CA GLN A 4 10.69 21.21 -3.96
C GLN A 4 9.47 20.32 -4.19
N PRO A 5 9.57 19.01 -3.92
CA PRO A 5 8.45 18.12 -4.14
C PRO A 5 7.30 18.48 -3.20
N ASP A 6 6.08 18.40 -3.71
CA ASP A 6 4.88 18.48 -2.88
C ASP A 6 4.64 17.18 -2.11
N ILE A 7 3.63 17.17 -1.24
CA ILE A 7 3.31 16.00 -0.43
C ILE A 7 2.86 14.79 -1.27
N ASN A 8 2.17 14.98 -2.40
CA ASN A 8 1.77 13.87 -3.27
C ASN A 8 2.98 13.23 -3.94
N GLU A 9 3.92 14.05 -4.42
CA GLU A 9 5.18 13.59 -5.02
C GLU A 9 6.06 12.86 -4.00
N LEU A 10 6.15 13.36 -2.77
CA LEU A 10 6.85 12.69 -1.67
C LEU A 10 6.19 11.35 -1.31
N LEU A 11 4.86 11.32 -1.21
CA LEU A 11 4.13 10.08 -0.95
C LEU A 11 4.30 9.07 -2.09
N ALA A 12 4.36 9.52 -3.35
CA ALA A 12 4.65 8.66 -4.50
C ALA A 12 6.05 8.03 -4.41
N ARG A 13 7.07 8.82 -4.05
CA ARG A 13 8.43 8.31 -3.79
C ARG A 13 8.44 7.32 -2.64
N ALA A 14 7.81 7.66 -1.52
CA ALA A 14 7.73 6.78 -0.35
C ALA A 14 7.07 5.43 -0.67
N ARG A 15 5.99 5.42 -1.46
CA ARG A 15 5.36 4.17 -1.93
C ARG A 15 6.31 3.33 -2.78
N ALA A 16 7.08 3.96 -3.68
CA ALA A 16 8.07 3.27 -4.50
C ALA A 16 9.22 2.71 -3.65
N ASP A 17 9.75 3.51 -2.72
CA ASP A 17 10.83 3.12 -1.80
C ASP A 17 10.43 1.87 -1.00
N LEU A 18 9.24 1.88 -0.38
CA LEU A 18 8.73 0.74 0.39
C LEU A 18 8.58 -0.52 -0.47
N ARG A 19 8.12 -0.39 -1.73
CA ARG A 19 8.02 -1.54 -2.67
C ARG A 19 9.38 -2.11 -3.05
N MET A 20 10.44 -1.28 -3.03
CA MET A 20 11.82 -1.70 -3.25
C MET A 20 12.54 -2.15 -1.96
N GLY A 21 11.83 -2.13 -0.82
CA GLY A 21 12.37 -2.47 0.49
C GLY A 21 13.28 -1.40 1.10
N LEU A 22 13.26 -0.16 0.58
CA LEU A 22 13.86 0.98 1.25
C LEU A 22 12.93 1.49 2.35
N PRO A 23 13.45 1.84 3.53
CA PRO A 23 12.66 2.49 4.56
C PRO A 23 12.41 3.96 4.23
N VAL A 24 11.44 4.55 4.93
CA VAL A 24 11.14 5.98 4.88
C VAL A 24 11.21 6.57 6.28
N VAL A 25 11.48 7.86 6.37
CA VAL A 25 11.44 8.60 7.64
C VAL A 25 10.06 9.22 7.80
N LEU A 26 9.42 8.99 8.94
CA LEU A 26 8.14 9.63 9.28
C LEU A 26 8.38 10.57 10.46
N THR A 27 7.95 11.81 10.33
CA THR A 27 8.14 12.85 11.34
C THR A 27 6.79 13.35 11.88
N GLY A 28 6.75 13.75 13.14
CA GLY A 28 5.56 14.31 13.77
C GLY A 28 5.84 14.96 15.12
N GLY A 29 4.80 15.49 15.76
CA GLY A 29 4.95 16.22 17.03
C GLY A 29 5.58 15.41 18.18
N ALA A 30 5.54 14.08 18.10
CA ALA A 30 6.09 13.16 19.11
C ALA A 30 7.53 12.68 18.81
N GLY A 31 8.16 13.18 17.73
CA GLY A 31 9.47 12.76 17.27
C GLY A 31 9.40 12.09 15.90
N SER A 32 10.39 11.23 15.63
CA SER A 32 10.58 10.68 14.29
C SER A 32 10.96 9.21 14.33
N VAL A 33 10.54 8.50 13.28
CA VAL A 33 10.77 7.06 13.15
C VAL A 33 11.22 6.73 11.74
N VAL A 34 12.00 5.66 11.63
CA VAL A 34 12.25 4.98 10.37
C VAL A 34 11.25 3.83 10.24
N ALA A 35 10.47 3.84 9.16
CA ALA A 35 9.47 2.82 8.87
C ALA A 35 9.85 2.03 7.63
N ALA A 36 9.89 0.70 7.75
CA ALA A 36 10.08 -0.23 6.64
C ALA A 36 8.86 -1.14 6.49
N ALA A 37 8.46 -1.45 5.26
CA ALA A 37 7.39 -2.41 5.01
C ALA A 37 7.85 -3.82 5.39
N ALA A 38 7.06 -4.52 6.20
CA ALA A 38 7.42 -5.86 6.69
C ALA A 38 7.58 -6.89 5.56
N GLU A 39 6.85 -6.72 4.46
CA GLU A 39 6.85 -7.64 3.31
C GLU A 39 8.19 -7.64 2.56
N THR A 40 8.74 -6.46 2.28
CA THR A 40 9.90 -6.22 1.42
C THR A 40 11.21 -6.05 2.20
N LEU A 41 11.14 -6.04 3.54
CA LEU A 41 12.30 -5.87 4.40
C LEU A 41 13.28 -7.05 4.30
N GLY A 42 14.54 -6.75 4.01
CA GLY A 42 15.65 -7.71 3.99
C GLY A 42 16.41 -7.78 5.33
N ALA A 43 17.24 -8.81 5.48
CA ALA A 43 17.99 -9.06 6.71
C ALA A 43 19.00 -7.96 7.07
N GLU A 44 19.76 -7.44 6.10
CA GLU A 44 20.74 -6.36 6.32
C GLU A 44 20.06 -5.11 6.85
N ARG A 45 18.99 -4.65 6.18
CA ARG A 45 18.23 -3.48 6.61
C ARG A 45 17.55 -3.68 7.96
N LEU A 46 17.10 -4.89 8.29
CA LEU A 46 16.58 -5.18 9.63
C LEU A 46 17.67 -5.02 10.69
N ALA A 47 18.90 -5.43 10.40
CA ALA A 47 20.04 -5.23 11.29
C ALA A 47 20.34 -3.74 11.48
N ASP A 48 20.35 -2.96 10.39
CA ASP A 48 20.56 -1.51 10.43
C ASP A 48 19.46 -0.81 11.26
N LEU A 49 18.20 -1.18 11.07
CA LEU A 49 17.06 -0.64 11.83
C LEU A 49 17.17 -0.88 13.34
N ARG A 50 17.77 -2.00 13.76
CA ARG A 50 18.06 -2.28 15.19
C ARG A 50 19.22 -1.43 15.71
N ALA A 51 20.19 -1.12 14.85
CA ALA A 51 21.39 -0.38 15.22
C ALA A 51 21.19 1.14 15.34
N LEU A 52 20.02 1.67 14.95
CA LEU A 52 19.73 3.12 14.97
C LEU A 52 19.76 3.76 16.37
N GLY A 53 19.65 2.97 17.45
CA GLY A 53 19.90 3.43 18.82
C GLY A 53 18.86 4.38 19.44
N GLY A 54 17.81 4.77 18.71
CA GLY A 54 16.75 5.66 19.20
C GLY A 54 15.68 4.98 20.08
N GLY A 55 15.72 3.65 20.18
CA GLY A 55 14.75 2.87 20.95
C GLY A 55 14.63 1.45 20.42
N ARG A 56 13.71 0.67 20.99
CA ARG A 56 13.46 -0.69 20.50
C ARG A 56 12.53 -0.65 19.28
N PRO A 57 12.87 -1.34 18.18
CA PRO A 57 11.96 -1.47 17.06
C PRO A 57 10.71 -2.29 17.42
N VAL A 58 9.61 -1.95 16.76
CA VAL A 58 8.36 -2.72 16.82
C VAL A 58 7.89 -3.11 15.43
N VAL A 59 7.19 -4.23 15.33
CA VAL A 59 6.37 -4.60 14.17
C VAL A 59 4.96 -4.07 14.43
N ALA A 60 4.62 -2.96 13.79
CA ALA A 60 3.26 -2.45 13.75
C ALA A 60 2.42 -3.35 12.83
N ILE A 61 1.30 -3.86 13.34
CA ILE A 61 0.31 -4.66 12.59
C ILE A 61 -1.10 -4.14 12.87
N THR A 62 -2.01 -4.29 11.91
CA THR A 62 -3.43 -3.93 12.11
C THR A 62 -4.06 -4.69 13.28
N ALA A 63 -5.07 -4.11 13.94
CA ALA A 63 -5.82 -4.79 15.00
C ALA A 63 -6.40 -6.15 14.55
N ARG A 64 -6.83 -6.26 13.28
CA ARG A 64 -7.33 -7.52 12.71
C ARG A 64 -6.25 -8.60 12.65
N ARG A 65 -5.04 -8.23 12.23
CA ARG A 65 -3.91 -9.17 12.22
C ARG A 65 -3.49 -9.54 13.65
N ALA A 66 -3.50 -8.57 14.56
CA ALA A 66 -3.21 -8.79 15.97
C ALA A 66 -4.20 -9.77 16.62
N GLU A 67 -5.49 -9.65 16.31
CA GLU A 67 -6.56 -10.57 16.76
C GLU A 67 -6.26 -12.01 16.35
N THR A 68 -5.91 -12.26 15.07
CA THR A 68 -5.53 -13.59 14.57
C THR A 68 -4.33 -14.17 15.29
N LEU A 69 -3.36 -13.33 15.67
CA LEU A 69 -2.12 -13.75 16.31
C LEU A 69 -2.18 -13.73 17.85
N HIS A 70 -3.35 -13.40 18.43
CA HIS A 70 -3.52 -13.17 19.86
C HIS A 70 -2.56 -12.12 20.46
N ALA A 71 -2.14 -11.14 19.66
CA ALA A 71 -1.40 -9.97 20.12
C ALA A 71 -2.38 -8.90 20.63
N ARG A 72 -1.98 -8.16 21.68
CA ARG A 72 -2.81 -7.10 22.27
C ARG A 72 -2.67 -5.79 21.50
N ALA A 73 -3.77 -5.24 21.02
CA ALA A 73 -3.85 -3.92 20.39
C ALA A 73 -4.21 -2.84 21.44
N TYR A 74 -3.25 -2.42 22.26
CA TYR A 74 -3.48 -1.42 23.32
C TYR A 74 -3.92 -0.05 22.77
N ASP A 75 -3.53 0.26 21.53
CA ASP A 75 -3.86 1.50 20.84
C ASP A 75 -5.25 1.47 20.16
N GLY A 76 -5.96 0.33 20.23
CA GLY A 76 -7.30 0.12 19.70
C GLY A 76 -7.36 -0.35 18.23
N ASP A 77 -6.61 0.30 17.35
CA ASP A 77 -6.65 0.06 15.89
C ASP A 77 -5.42 -0.68 15.32
N LEU A 78 -4.35 -0.79 16.12
CA LEU A 78 -3.14 -1.52 15.79
C LEU A 78 -2.49 -2.14 17.03
N ALA A 79 -1.60 -3.10 16.81
CA ALA A 79 -0.67 -3.60 17.81
C ALA A 79 0.77 -3.26 17.41
N ARG A 80 1.55 -2.77 18.36
CA ARG A 80 3.00 -2.55 18.24
C ARG A 80 3.72 -3.72 18.87
N VAL A 81 3.96 -4.77 18.10
CA VAL A 81 4.61 -5.99 18.59
C VAL A 81 6.11 -5.71 18.75
N ILE A 82 6.65 -5.83 19.95
CA ILE A 82 8.08 -5.67 20.21
C ILE A 82 8.84 -6.69 19.35
N LEU A 83 9.81 -6.21 18.58
CA LEU A 83 10.64 -7.07 17.74
C LEU A 83 11.68 -7.80 18.62
N PRO A 84 11.63 -9.14 18.77
CA PRO A 84 12.61 -9.89 19.56
C PRO A 84 14.03 -9.74 19.00
N ASP A 85 15.07 -9.82 19.83
CA ASP A 85 16.46 -9.60 19.39
C ASP A 85 16.97 -10.66 18.39
N ASP A 86 16.48 -11.89 18.51
CA ASP A 86 16.80 -13.04 17.67
C ASP A 86 15.90 -13.18 16.42
N ALA A 87 14.87 -12.34 16.30
CA ALA A 87 13.94 -12.41 15.18
C ALA A 87 14.57 -11.90 13.87
N GLY A 88 14.60 -12.77 12.86
CA GLY A 88 15.00 -12.42 11.50
C GLY A 88 13.86 -11.82 10.66
N ALA A 89 14.19 -11.41 9.43
CA ALA A 89 13.21 -10.88 8.47
C ALA A 89 12.09 -11.88 8.15
N ASP A 90 12.37 -13.18 8.17
CA ASP A 90 11.35 -14.21 7.96
C ASP A 90 10.33 -14.28 9.11
N TRP A 91 10.75 -14.01 10.35
CA TRP A 91 9.81 -13.91 11.47
C TRP A 91 8.92 -12.67 11.32
N VAL A 92 9.50 -11.54 10.92
CA VAL A 92 8.74 -10.30 10.61
C VAL A 92 7.70 -10.55 9.53
N ARG A 93 8.10 -11.22 8.43
CA ARG A 93 7.17 -11.58 7.34
C ARG A 93 6.10 -12.57 7.81
N ALA A 94 6.45 -13.55 8.64
CA ALA A 94 5.47 -14.49 9.20
C ALA A 94 4.44 -13.79 10.10
N VAL A 95 4.86 -12.80 10.89
CA VAL A 95 3.93 -11.96 11.68
C VAL A 95 3.04 -11.12 10.77
N ALA A 96 3.56 -10.61 9.65
CA ALA A 96 2.78 -9.80 8.71
C ALA A 96 1.79 -10.60 7.84
N ASP A 97 2.21 -11.75 7.32
CA ASP A 97 1.52 -12.47 6.25
C ASP A 97 0.64 -13.63 6.78
N PRO A 98 -0.70 -13.52 6.69
CA PRO A 98 -1.59 -14.61 7.10
C PRO A 98 -1.51 -15.85 6.19
N ALA A 99 -1.04 -15.73 4.94
CA ALA A 99 -0.96 -16.88 4.03
C ALA A 99 0.03 -17.95 4.52
N GLY A 100 1.04 -17.54 5.30
CA GLY A 100 2.02 -18.42 5.93
C GLY A 100 1.65 -18.91 7.34
N ASP A 101 0.42 -18.69 7.82
CA ASP A 101 0.12 -18.97 9.23
C ASP A 101 0.27 -20.44 9.61
N LEU A 102 -0.14 -21.34 8.72
CA LEU A 102 -0.05 -22.79 8.93
C LEU A 102 1.37 -23.33 8.74
N THR A 103 2.24 -22.61 8.02
CA THR A 103 3.63 -23.03 7.81
C THR A 103 4.54 -22.59 8.95
N VAL A 104 4.20 -21.50 9.65
CA VAL A 104 4.96 -20.98 10.80
C VAL A 104 4.01 -20.83 12.02
N PRO A 105 3.58 -21.93 12.66
CA PRO A 105 2.50 -21.89 13.65
C PRO A 105 2.88 -21.22 14.98
N MET A 106 4.15 -21.25 15.38
CA MET A 106 4.62 -20.81 16.72
C MET A 106 5.37 -19.48 16.68
N LYS A 107 4.69 -18.39 16.31
CA LYS A 107 5.29 -17.04 16.18
C LYS A 107 5.40 -16.28 17.51
N GLY A 108 4.60 -16.69 18.50
CA GLY A 108 4.46 -16.02 19.79
C GLY A 108 5.11 -16.78 20.96
N PRO A 109 4.92 -16.29 22.21
CA PRO A 109 4.02 -15.21 22.59
C PRO A 109 4.47 -13.84 22.06
N LEU A 110 3.52 -13.06 21.51
CA LEU A 110 3.79 -11.71 21.01
C LEU A 110 3.60 -10.68 22.13
N LEU A 111 4.68 -9.98 22.48
CA LEU A 111 4.65 -8.90 23.45
C LEU A 111 4.38 -7.59 22.73
N ALA A 112 3.30 -6.90 23.07
CA ALA A 112 2.97 -5.60 22.50
C ALA A 112 3.35 -4.46 23.44
N GLU A 113 3.87 -3.37 22.88
CA GLU A 113 4.06 -2.13 23.62
C GLU A 113 2.72 -1.56 24.09
N ARG A 114 2.71 -1.08 25.32
CA ARG A 114 1.52 -0.53 25.98
C ARG A 114 1.53 1.00 26.05
N GLU A 115 2.72 1.59 26.13
CA GLU A 115 2.91 3.01 26.40
C GLU A 115 3.47 3.74 25.16
N GLY A 116 3.45 5.08 25.20
CA GLY A 116 3.89 5.91 24.09
C GLY A 116 2.84 6.13 23.01
N GLU A 117 3.16 7.02 22.07
CA GLU A 117 2.23 7.42 21.01
C GLU A 117 2.32 6.54 19.75
N ALA A 118 1.16 6.12 19.24
CA ALA A 118 1.08 5.28 18.04
C ALA A 118 0.84 6.06 16.73
N GLY A 119 0.88 7.41 16.75
CA GLY A 119 0.58 8.23 15.58
C GLY A 119 1.42 7.90 14.34
N LEU A 120 2.74 7.81 14.49
CA LEU A 120 3.65 7.46 13.39
C LEU A 120 3.54 5.99 12.96
N HIS A 121 3.15 5.10 13.87
CA HIS A 121 2.87 3.70 13.57
C HIS A 121 1.60 3.56 12.70
N ARG A 122 0.55 4.34 13.01
CA ARG A 122 -0.67 4.44 12.17
C ARG A 122 -0.37 4.98 10.79
N LEU A 123 0.49 6.00 10.73
CA LEU A 123 0.93 6.57 9.46
C LEU A 123 1.72 5.54 8.65
N ALA A 124 2.65 4.82 9.26
CA ALA A 124 3.40 3.74 8.61
C ALA A 124 2.45 2.67 8.02
N LEU A 125 1.47 2.21 8.78
CA LEU A 125 0.48 1.24 8.30
C LEU A 125 -0.35 1.78 7.14
N SER A 126 -0.81 3.03 7.23
CA SER A 126 -1.57 3.69 6.15
C SER A 126 -0.73 3.82 4.88
N LEU A 127 0.54 4.20 5.02
CA LEU A 127 1.48 4.36 3.91
C LEU A 127 1.81 3.02 3.24
N VAL A 128 2.14 1.99 4.01
CA VAL A 128 2.39 0.62 3.50
C VAL A 128 1.15 0.07 2.78
N LYS A 129 -0.05 0.30 3.34
CA LYS A 129 -1.31 -0.07 2.68
C LYS A 129 -1.52 0.70 1.37
N SER A 130 -1.26 2.00 1.34
CA SER A 130 -1.32 2.81 0.10
C SER A 130 -0.29 2.36 -0.95
N ALA A 131 0.83 1.79 -0.50
CA ALA A 131 1.83 1.16 -1.35
C ALA A 131 1.37 -0.20 -1.88
N ARG A 132 0.19 -0.70 -1.49
CA ARG A 132 -0.36 -2.01 -1.87
C ARG A 132 0.49 -3.19 -1.40
N LEU A 133 1.14 -3.01 -0.25
CA LEU A 133 1.87 -4.06 0.46
C LEU A 133 1.03 -4.56 1.65
N LEU A 134 1.43 -5.69 2.24
CA LEU A 134 0.85 -6.20 3.48
C LEU A 134 0.83 -5.10 4.54
N PRO A 135 -0.30 -4.89 5.25
CA PRO A 135 -0.46 -3.77 6.18
C PRO A 135 0.27 -4.03 7.51
N ALA A 136 1.60 -4.09 7.44
CA ALA A 136 2.52 -4.30 8.54
C ALA A 136 3.85 -3.58 8.26
N ALA A 137 4.44 -2.98 9.29
CA ALA A 137 5.68 -2.22 9.18
C ALA A 137 6.61 -2.46 10.37
N VAL A 138 7.92 -2.52 10.14
CA VAL A 138 8.91 -2.38 11.20
C VAL A 138 9.17 -0.90 11.41
N VAL A 139 9.02 -0.43 12.64
CA VAL A 139 9.15 0.97 13.01
C VAL A 139 10.22 1.09 14.08
N SER A 140 11.28 1.85 13.79
CA SER A 140 12.39 2.14 14.70
C SER A 140 12.40 3.63 15.04
N PRO A 141 12.38 4.03 16.32
CA PRO A 141 12.58 5.42 16.70
C PRO A 141 13.96 5.92 16.28
N VAL A 142 14.03 7.18 15.86
CA VAL A 142 15.28 7.90 15.57
C VAL A 142 15.30 9.26 16.24
N GLY A 143 16.51 9.79 16.43
CA GLY A 143 16.73 11.16 16.90
C GLY A 143 16.48 12.21 15.81
N ASP A 144 17.35 13.22 15.75
CA ASP A 144 17.28 14.35 14.80
C ASP A 144 16.93 13.90 13.36
N ASP A 145 15.80 14.38 12.87
CA ASP A 145 14.96 13.70 11.89
C ASP A 145 15.18 14.17 10.45
N ALA A 146 15.29 15.48 10.25
CA ALA A 146 15.60 16.07 8.95
C ALA A 146 17.07 15.81 8.55
N GLY A 147 17.99 15.84 9.52
CA GLY A 147 19.41 15.53 9.30
C GLY A 147 19.62 14.05 8.94
N PHE A 148 18.94 13.15 9.66
CA PHE A 148 19.06 11.72 9.43
C PHE A 148 18.58 11.31 8.03
N ALA A 149 17.36 11.72 7.64
CA ALA A 149 16.81 11.40 6.33
C ALA A 149 17.72 11.89 5.18
N ALA A 150 18.17 13.15 5.26
CA ALA A 150 19.03 13.74 4.25
C ALA A 150 20.40 13.04 4.16
N SER A 151 20.99 12.64 5.29
CA SER A 151 22.31 11.99 5.32
C SER A 151 22.33 10.62 4.61
N LEU A 152 21.20 9.91 4.61
CA LEU A 152 21.04 8.60 3.99
C LEU A 152 20.26 8.65 2.67
N GLY A 153 19.80 9.83 2.25
CA GLY A 153 18.97 10.00 1.05
C GLY A 153 17.59 9.33 1.16
N LEU A 154 17.05 9.16 2.37
CA LEU A 154 15.73 8.57 2.59
C LEU A 154 14.63 9.59 2.35
N THR A 155 13.50 9.12 1.81
CA THR A 155 12.29 9.94 1.70
C THR A 155 11.73 10.22 3.11
N ALA A 156 11.54 11.50 3.43
CA ALA A 156 10.94 11.96 4.68
C ALA A 156 9.50 12.44 4.46
N ILE A 157 8.59 12.03 5.34
CA ILE A 157 7.16 12.33 5.28
C ILE A 157 6.71 12.94 6.61
N ASP A 158 6.16 14.15 6.54
CA ASP A 158 5.54 14.83 7.68
C ASP A 158 4.11 14.30 7.91
N SER A 159 3.86 13.79 9.10
CA SER A 159 2.55 13.25 9.52
C SER A 159 1.42 14.27 9.49
N GLY A 160 1.70 15.55 9.76
CA GLY A 160 0.72 16.64 9.71
C GLY A 160 0.22 16.95 8.30
N LEU A 161 1.00 16.60 7.28
CA LEU A 161 0.66 16.81 5.87
C LEU A 161 0.13 15.54 5.19
N ALA A 162 0.62 14.36 5.58
CA ALA A 162 0.35 13.12 4.84
C ALA A 162 -1.08 12.56 5.00
N GLY A 163 -1.69 12.73 6.19
CA GLY A 163 -2.94 12.05 6.56
C GLY A 163 -4.08 12.20 5.54
N PRO A 164 -4.51 13.43 5.19
CA PRO A 164 -5.59 13.64 4.22
C PRO A 164 -5.29 13.02 2.85
N HIS A 165 -4.05 13.12 2.39
CA HIS A 165 -3.60 12.64 1.07
C HIS A 165 -3.53 11.12 0.96
N LEU A 166 -3.30 10.41 2.06
CA LEU A 166 -3.33 8.94 2.09
C LEU A 166 -4.75 8.35 2.03
N THR A 167 -5.76 9.14 2.40
CA THR A 167 -7.16 8.70 2.41
C THR A 167 -7.97 9.18 1.21
N ALA A 168 -7.53 10.26 0.55
CA ALA A 168 -8.20 10.83 -0.59
C ALA A 168 -7.97 9.99 -1.86
N SER A 169 -9.00 9.86 -2.70
CA SER A 169 -8.81 9.38 -4.07
C SER A 169 -8.19 10.49 -4.91
N SER A 170 -7.13 10.18 -5.66
CA SER A 170 -6.55 11.13 -6.60
C SER A 170 -7.57 11.52 -7.67
N PRO A 171 -7.66 12.81 -8.04
CA PRO A 171 -8.32 13.22 -9.26
C PRO A 171 -7.78 12.45 -10.46
N LEU A 172 -8.67 12.11 -11.38
CA LEU A 172 -8.35 11.40 -12.61
C LEU A 172 -8.46 12.37 -13.79
N ARG A 173 -7.39 12.47 -14.58
CA ARG A 173 -7.38 13.25 -15.82
C ARG A 173 -7.45 12.32 -17.02
N GLU A 174 -8.40 12.54 -17.92
CA GLU A 174 -8.39 11.87 -19.22
C GLU A 174 -7.17 12.35 -20.01
N VAL A 175 -6.27 11.43 -20.35
CA VAL A 175 -5.03 11.73 -21.08
C VAL A 175 -5.16 11.45 -22.58
N VAL A 176 -5.90 10.40 -22.94
CA VAL A 176 -6.16 10.05 -24.35
C VAL A 176 -7.44 9.25 -24.47
N SER A 177 -8.15 9.42 -25.58
CA SER A 177 -9.17 8.46 -26.02
C SER A 177 -9.03 8.14 -27.50
N ALA A 178 -9.30 6.87 -27.82
CA ALA A 178 -9.15 6.34 -29.18
C ALA A 178 -10.26 5.34 -29.50
N ARG A 179 -10.65 5.27 -30.78
CA ARG A 179 -11.53 4.20 -31.26
C ARG A 179 -10.77 2.87 -31.14
N LEU A 180 -11.40 1.89 -30.50
CA LEU A 180 -10.86 0.54 -30.31
C LEU A 180 -11.93 -0.46 -30.73
N PRO A 181 -11.95 -0.89 -32.01
CA PRO A 181 -12.78 -2.01 -32.43
C PRO A 181 -12.36 -3.28 -31.68
N MET A 182 -13.33 -3.96 -31.06
CA MET A 182 -13.10 -5.17 -30.28
C MET A 182 -14.01 -6.29 -30.77
N GLN A 183 -13.67 -7.54 -30.47
CA GLN A 183 -14.51 -8.68 -30.80
C GLN A 183 -15.94 -8.57 -30.23
N ALA A 184 -16.10 -7.92 -29.08
CA ALA A 184 -17.42 -7.69 -28.46
C ALA A 184 -18.23 -6.58 -29.15
N SER A 185 -17.59 -5.60 -29.78
CA SER A 185 -18.24 -4.52 -30.52
C SER A 185 -17.24 -3.74 -31.39
N GLU A 186 -17.59 -3.51 -32.65
CA GLU A 186 -16.80 -2.66 -33.57
C GLU A 186 -16.89 -1.16 -33.25
N ALA A 187 -17.84 -0.77 -32.38
CA ALA A 187 -18.10 0.58 -31.94
C ALA A 187 -17.45 0.90 -30.58
N GLY A 188 -16.37 0.20 -30.22
CA GLY A 188 -15.63 0.45 -28.98
C GLY A 188 -14.76 1.71 -29.02
N ARG A 189 -14.61 2.33 -27.84
CA ARG A 189 -13.68 3.42 -27.56
C ARG A 189 -12.98 3.15 -26.24
N LEU A 190 -11.66 3.34 -26.21
CA LEU A 190 -10.86 3.27 -25.00
C LEU A 190 -10.53 4.68 -24.53
N HIS A 191 -10.69 4.92 -23.24
CA HIS A 191 -10.27 6.12 -22.53
C HIS A 191 -9.20 5.73 -21.51
N VAL A 192 -8.14 6.52 -21.44
CA VAL A 192 -7.07 6.36 -20.46
C VAL A 192 -7.11 7.53 -19.49
N PHE A 193 -7.16 7.21 -18.21
CA PHE A 193 -7.21 8.17 -17.12
C PHE A 193 -5.93 8.06 -16.30
N ARG A 194 -5.23 9.19 -16.14
CA ARG A 194 -4.03 9.29 -15.31
C ARG A 194 -4.36 9.95 -13.97
N PRO A 195 -4.05 9.29 -12.84
CA PRO A 195 -4.07 9.92 -11.52
C PRO A 195 -2.99 11.01 -11.39
N GLU A 196 -3.28 12.07 -10.64
CA GLU A 196 -2.31 13.14 -10.34
C GLU A 196 -1.31 12.76 -9.24
N ASP A 197 -1.55 11.69 -8.48
CA ASP A 197 -0.68 11.19 -7.40
C ASP A 197 0.42 10.20 -7.86
N GLY A 198 0.58 10.03 -9.18
CA GLY A 198 1.54 9.12 -9.78
C GLY A 198 1.20 7.64 -9.65
N SER A 199 -0.02 7.28 -9.25
CA SER A 199 -0.50 5.90 -9.28
C SER A 199 -0.81 5.41 -10.71
N GLU A 200 -1.17 4.13 -10.84
CA GLU A 200 -1.37 3.47 -12.13
C GLU A 200 -2.51 4.10 -12.93
N GLU A 201 -2.34 4.13 -14.25
CA GLU A 201 -3.40 4.58 -15.15
C GLU A 201 -4.61 3.62 -15.12
N HIS A 202 -5.79 4.20 -15.28
CA HIS A 202 -7.06 3.48 -15.32
C HIS A 202 -7.67 3.56 -16.71
N TYR A 203 -8.37 2.49 -17.11
CA TYR A 203 -8.94 2.35 -18.44
C TYR A 203 -10.46 2.30 -18.35
N ALA A 204 -11.15 3.05 -19.21
CA ALA A 204 -12.59 2.90 -19.41
C ALA A 204 -12.87 2.52 -20.87
N ILE A 205 -13.73 1.53 -21.05
CA ILE A 205 -14.18 1.07 -22.35
C ILE A 205 -15.61 1.57 -22.53
N GLU A 206 -15.81 2.47 -23.50
CA GLU A 206 -17.13 2.93 -23.93
C GLU A 206 -17.55 2.11 -25.16
N ILE A 207 -18.75 1.55 -25.15
CA ILE A 207 -19.31 0.81 -26.29
C ILE A 207 -20.44 1.64 -26.90
N GLY A 208 -20.34 1.92 -28.21
CA GLY A 208 -21.34 2.69 -28.93
C GLY A 208 -21.31 4.18 -28.56
N ARG A 209 -22.50 4.73 -28.27
CA ARG A 209 -22.71 6.10 -27.80
C ARG A 209 -23.87 6.13 -26.81
N PRO A 210 -23.66 5.66 -25.56
CA PRO A 210 -24.73 5.57 -24.57
C PRO A 210 -25.31 6.96 -24.26
N ASP A 211 -26.64 7.04 -24.13
CA ASP A 211 -27.33 8.28 -23.75
C ASP A 211 -27.07 8.59 -22.26
N ARG A 212 -26.20 9.59 -22.03
CA ARG A 212 -25.79 10.01 -20.69
C ARG A 212 -26.89 10.72 -19.89
N SER A 213 -28.07 10.97 -20.48
CA SER A 213 -29.25 11.46 -19.75
C SER A 213 -30.02 10.34 -19.03
N ARG A 214 -29.69 9.07 -19.31
CA ARG A 214 -30.30 7.87 -18.72
C ARG A 214 -29.26 7.06 -17.94
N PRO A 215 -29.69 6.16 -17.04
CA PRO A 215 -28.78 5.18 -16.45
C PRO A 215 -28.08 4.37 -17.56
N VAL A 216 -26.75 4.36 -17.53
CA VAL A 216 -25.90 3.62 -18.48
C VAL A 216 -25.45 2.33 -17.81
N LEU A 217 -25.52 1.19 -18.52
CA LEU A 217 -24.97 -0.06 -18.02
C LEU A 217 -23.46 0.09 -17.79
N ALA A 218 -23.03 -0.11 -16.55
CA ALA A 218 -21.64 0.02 -16.15
C ALA A 218 -21.14 -1.26 -15.46
N ARG A 219 -19.87 -1.58 -15.68
CA ARG A 219 -19.16 -2.66 -15.01
C ARG A 219 -17.82 -2.14 -14.51
N LEU A 220 -17.61 -2.22 -13.20
CA LEU A 220 -16.28 -2.10 -12.62
C LEU A 220 -15.59 -3.46 -12.69
N HIS A 221 -14.40 -3.48 -13.28
CA HIS A 221 -13.61 -4.70 -13.46
C HIS A 221 -12.18 -4.47 -12.96
N SER A 222 -11.76 -5.27 -11.99
CA SER A 222 -10.38 -5.28 -11.55
C SER A 222 -9.57 -6.14 -12.52
N ALA A 223 -8.55 -5.54 -13.15
CA ALA A 223 -7.69 -6.23 -14.10
C ALA A 223 -7.08 -7.50 -13.47
N CYS A 224 -7.30 -8.63 -14.13
CA CYS A 224 -6.77 -9.92 -13.71
C CYS A 224 -5.82 -10.45 -14.80
N PHE A 225 -4.52 -10.32 -14.59
CA PHE A 225 -3.53 -10.75 -15.59
C PHE A 225 -3.72 -12.24 -15.99
N THR A 226 -3.87 -13.12 -15.01
CA THR A 226 -4.01 -14.56 -15.28
C THR A 226 -5.36 -14.92 -15.86
N GLY A 227 -6.45 -14.25 -15.47
CA GLY A 227 -7.80 -14.52 -15.94
C GLY A 227 -8.12 -13.88 -17.29
N ASP A 228 -7.91 -12.57 -17.40
CA ASP A 228 -8.29 -11.77 -18.56
C ASP A 228 -7.36 -12.03 -19.75
N LEU A 229 -6.04 -12.09 -19.50
CA LEU A 229 -5.04 -12.25 -20.57
C LEU A 229 -4.65 -13.72 -20.80
N MET A 230 -4.36 -14.49 -19.75
CA MET A 230 -3.89 -15.88 -19.90
C MET A 230 -5.01 -16.93 -19.94
N GLY A 231 -6.26 -16.57 -19.61
CA GLY A 231 -7.39 -17.50 -19.61
C GLY A 231 -7.34 -18.56 -18.51
N SER A 232 -6.82 -18.22 -17.32
CA SER A 232 -6.78 -19.10 -16.15
C SER A 232 -8.14 -19.74 -15.84
N LEU A 233 -8.13 -21.04 -15.50
CA LEU A 233 -9.31 -21.78 -15.03
C LEU A 233 -9.47 -21.76 -13.50
N LYS A 234 -8.53 -21.14 -12.78
CA LYS A 234 -8.61 -20.98 -11.32
C LYS A 234 -9.41 -19.74 -10.90
N CYS A 235 -9.75 -18.86 -11.84
CA CYS A 235 -10.62 -17.71 -11.64
C CYS A 235 -11.54 -17.56 -12.85
N ASP A 236 -12.62 -16.79 -12.68
CA ASP A 236 -13.61 -16.54 -13.72
C ASP A 236 -13.60 -15.09 -14.23
N CYS A 237 -12.55 -14.32 -13.91
CA CYS A 237 -12.42 -12.90 -14.30
C CYS A 237 -12.52 -12.69 -15.82
N GLY A 238 -11.82 -13.50 -16.61
CA GLY A 238 -11.84 -13.39 -18.07
C GLY A 238 -13.23 -13.63 -18.68
N PRO A 239 -13.91 -14.75 -18.35
CA PRO A 239 -15.31 -14.95 -18.70
C PRO A 239 -16.25 -13.82 -18.26
N GLN A 240 -16.08 -13.30 -17.03
CA GLN A 240 -16.89 -12.18 -16.54
C GLN A 240 -16.70 -10.90 -17.37
N LEU A 241 -15.45 -10.54 -17.71
CA LEU A 241 -15.15 -9.38 -18.55
C LEU A 241 -15.79 -9.52 -19.92
N ARG A 242 -15.61 -10.68 -20.57
CA ARG A 242 -16.18 -10.95 -21.90
C ARG A 242 -17.71 -10.90 -21.89
N ALA A 243 -18.35 -11.48 -20.86
CA ALA A 243 -19.80 -11.45 -20.71
C ALA A 243 -20.33 -10.02 -20.53
N ALA A 244 -19.65 -9.21 -19.72
CA ALA A 244 -20.03 -7.80 -19.52
C ALA A 244 -19.92 -6.99 -20.83
N LEU A 245 -18.81 -7.12 -21.56
CA LEU A 245 -18.61 -6.44 -22.84
C LEU A 245 -19.64 -6.90 -23.89
N ALA A 246 -19.95 -8.19 -23.94
CA ALA A 246 -20.96 -8.72 -24.86
C ALA A 246 -22.37 -8.20 -24.54
N GLN A 247 -22.73 -8.14 -23.25
CA GLN A 247 -24.02 -7.57 -22.83
C GLN A 247 -24.12 -6.08 -23.22
N MET A 248 -23.07 -5.30 -22.95
CA MET A 248 -23.02 -3.88 -23.32
C MET A 248 -23.03 -3.66 -24.83
N GLY A 249 -22.49 -4.58 -25.63
CA GLY A 249 -22.51 -4.51 -27.10
C GLY A 249 -23.86 -4.87 -27.73
N ALA A 250 -24.76 -5.49 -26.96
CA ALA A 250 -26.11 -5.85 -27.40
C ALA A 250 -27.18 -4.81 -27.04
N GLU A 251 -26.86 -3.83 -26.20
CA GLU A 251 -27.70 -2.66 -25.89
C GLU A 251 -27.58 -1.57 -26.96
#